data_AF-A0A7I8J6D9-F1
#
_entry.id   AF-A0A7I8J6D9-F1
#
_cell.length_a   1.000
_cell.length_b   1.000
_cell.length_c   1.000
_cell.angle_alpha   90.00
_cell.angle_beta   90.00
_cell.angle_gamma   90.00
#
_symmetry.space_group_name_H-M   'P 1'
#
loop_
_entity.id
_entity.type
_entity.pdbx_description
1 polymer ?
#
loop_
_entity_poly.entity_id
_entity_poly.type
_entity_poly.pdbx_seq_one_letter_code
_entity_poly.pdbx_strand_id
1 'polypeptide(L)'
;MGRGKFKGKPTGRRQFSTPEEMLAGTSTRPRTFKKEEVKDKEEESQEESEEESEEESEGESAKKKGTQGVIEIENPNLVKPKTLKAKDADLEKTTELSRREREELEKQRAHERYMRLQEQGKTEQAKKDLERLQLIRQQRAEAAKKREEEKTAREQKKAEARK
;
A
#
# COMPACT_ATOMS: atom_id res chain seq x y z
N MET A 1 -39.12 -40.89 -4.97
CA MET A 1 -38.82 -39.59 -4.32
C MET A 1 -38.48 -38.57 -5.41
N GLY A 2 -39.46 -37.75 -5.82
CA GLY A 2 -39.27 -36.77 -6.89
C GLY A 2 -38.43 -35.59 -6.40
N ARG A 3 -37.21 -35.42 -6.92
CA ARG A 3 -36.38 -34.24 -6.61
C ARG A 3 -36.90 -33.06 -7.44
N GLY A 4 -37.57 -32.12 -6.78
CA GLY A 4 -38.04 -30.88 -7.39
C GLY A 4 -36.88 -30.07 -7.98
N LYS A 5 -37.07 -29.53 -9.20
CA LYS A 5 -36.09 -28.65 -9.84
C LYS A 5 -36.13 -27.28 -9.19
N PHE A 6 -35.18 -27.01 -8.29
CA PHE A 6 -34.97 -25.68 -7.73
C PHE A 6 -34.43 -24.74 -8.82
N LYS A 7 -35.29 -23.88 -9.39
CA LYS A 7 -34.84 -22.76 -10.22
C LYS A 7 -34.43 -21.62 -9.29
N GLY A 8 -33.12 -21.51 -9.02
CA GLY A 8 -32.57 -20.33 -8.34
C GLY A 8 -32.92 -19.09 -9.15
N LYS A 9 -33.54 -18.09 -8.53
CA LYS A 9 -33.72 -16.78 -9.17
C LYS A 9 -32.34 -16.25 -9.56
N PRO A 10 -32.17 -15.60 -10.73
CA PRO A 10 -30.91 -14.95 -11.05
C PRO A 10 -30.67 -13.90 -9.98
N THR A 11 -29.75 -14.18 -9.06
CA THR A 11 -29.27 -13.18 -8.11
C THR A 11 -28.70 -12.04 -8.93
N GLY A 12 -29.39 -10.90 -8.94
CA GLY A 12 -28.99 -9.73 -9.72
C GLY A 12 -27.50 -9.49 -9.55
N ARG A 13 -26.78 -9.33 -10.67
CA ARG A 13 -25.34 -9.06 -10.65
C ARG A 13 -25.10 -7.84 -9.77
N ARG A 14 -24.43 -8.03 -8.63
CA ARG A 14 -23.99 -6.94 -7.77
C ARG A 14 -22.88 -6.21 -8.53
N GLN A 15 -23.16 -5.00 -8.99
CA GLN A 15 -22.16 -4.13 -9.59
C GLN A 15 -21.34 -3.54 -8.45
N PHE A 16 -20.05 -3.88 -8.41
CA PHE A 16 -19.10 -3.27 -7.50
C PHE A 16 -18.31 -2.24 -8.30
N SER A 17 -18.10 -1.05 -7.72
CA SER A 17 -17.28 -0.02 -8.35
C SER A 17 -15.85 -0.55 -8.49
N THR A 18 -15.31 -0.54 -9.71
CA THR A 18 -13.91 -0.89 -9.93
C THR A 18 -12.98 0.23 -9.44
N PRO A 19 -11.72 -0.05 -9.10
CA PRO A 19 -10.77 0.99 -8.67
C PRO A 19 -10.54 2.06 -9.77
N GLU A 20 -10.57 1.68 -11.04
CA GLU A 20 -10.48 2.62 -12.17
C GLU A 20 -11.71 3.55 -12.24
N GLU A 21 -12.92 3.05 -12.01
CA GLU A 21 -14.14 3.87 -11.96
C GLU A 21 -14.20 4.80 -10.75
N MET A 22 -13.55 4.42 -9.64
CA MET A 22 -13.42 5.29 -8.48
C MET A 22 -12.50 6.48 -8.78
N LEU A 23 -11.36 6.23 -9.44
CA LEU A 23 -10.42 7.28 -9.87
C LEU A 23 -11.03 8.19 -10.94
N ALA A 24 -11.81 7.63 -11.86
CA ALA A 24 -12.50 8.38 -12.91
C ALA A 24 -13.73 9.15 -12.40
N GLY A 25 -14.15 8.96 -11.14
CA GLY A 25 -15.30 9.62 -10.55
C GLY A 25 -16.66 9.20 -11.15
N THR A 26 -16.69 8.19 -12.01
CA THR A 26 -17.90 7.67 -12.66
C THR A 26 -18.61 6.59 -11.84
N SER A 27 -18.12 6.33 -10.61
CA SER A 27 -18.70 5.31 -9.73
C SER A 27 -20.18 5.57 -9.44
N THR A 28 -20.98 4.50 -9.42
CA THR A 28 -22.44 4.52 -9.14
C THR A 28 -22.77 4.77 -7.66
N ARG A 29 -21.81 5.22 -6.85
CA ARG A 29 -21.97 5.48 -5.42
C ARG A 29 -22.75 6.80 -5.23
N PRO A 30 -23.77 6.83 -4.36
CA PRO A 30 -24.51 8.07 -4.13
C PRO A 30 -23.57 9.15 -3.57
N ARG A 31 -23.69 10.38 -4.09
CA ARG A 31 -22.84 11.54 -3.70
C ARG A 31 -22.86 11.84 -2.20
N THR A 32 -23.90 11.40 -1.49
CA THR A 32 -24.07 11.54 -0.03
C THR A 32 -23.24 10.55 0.79
N PHE A 33 -22.69 9.49 0.16
CA PHE A 33 -21.79 8.53 0.81
C PHE A 33 -20.32 8.86 0.53
N LYS A 34 -20.01 10.09 0.08
CA LYS A 34 -18.67 10.64 0.18
C LYS A 34 -18.29 10.64 1.66
N LYS A 35 -17.56 9.61 2.07
CA LYS A 35 -16.71 9.67 3.25
C LYS A 35 -15.79 10.87 2.99
N GLU A 36 -15.84 11.89 3.83
CA GLU A 36 -14.86 12.97 3.84
C GLU A 36 -13.48 12.34 3.66
N GLU A 37 -12.93 12.49 2.47
CA GLU A 37 -11.53 12.21 2.24
C GLU A 37 -10.82 13.28 3.05
N VAL A 38 -10.13 12.84 4.10
CA VAL A 38 -9.20 13.66 4.87
C VAL A 38 -8.02 13.96 3.94
N LYS A 39 -8.25 14.91 3.04
CA LYS A 39 -7.28 15.53 2.17
C LYS A 39 -7.89 16.88 1.83
N ASP A 40 -7.18 17.94 2.22
CA ASP A 40 -7.52 19.35 1.98
C ASP A 40 -8.49 19.95 3.02
N LYS A 41 -8.01 20.01 4.27
CA LYS A 41 -8.55 20.86 5.34
C LYS A 41 -7.52 21.93 5.75
N GLU A 42 -6.88 22.56 4.75
CA GLU A 42 -5.91 23.65 4.95
C GLU A 42 -6.38 25.02 4.41
N GLU A 43 -7.49 25.13 3.67
CA GLU A 43 -7.89 26.42 3.06
C GLU A 43 -9.40 26.71 3.08
N GLU A 44 -10.14 26.45 4.17
CA GLU A 44 -11.51 27.02 4.32
C GLU A 44 -12.02 26.98 5.77
N SER A 45 -11.24 27.52 6.72
CA SER A 45 -11.69 27.65 8.11
C SER A 45 -11.40 29.03 8.71
N GLN A 46 -11.39 30.08 7.88
CA GLN A 46 -11.06 31.45 8.32
C GLN A 46 -12.26 32.40 8.41
N GLU A 47 -13.51 31.95 8.26
CA GLU A 47 -14.68 32.84 8.45
C GLU A 47 -15.86 32.09 9.09
N GLU A 48 -15.74 31.74 10.36
CA GLU A 48 -16.86 31.75 11.33
C GLU A 48 -16.33 31.25 12.69
N SER A 49 -15.85 32.14 13.54
CA SER A 49 -15.87 31.98 15.00
C SER A 49 -15.48 33.32 15.62
N GLU A 50 -16.38 34.28 15.50
CA GLU A 50 -16.33 35.57 16.17
C GLU A 50 -17.42 35.57 17.25
N GLU A 51 -17.20 34.84 18.35
CA GLU A 51 -17.83 35.13 19.64
C GLU A 51 -17.16 34.37 20.79
N GLU A 52 -16.68 35.16 21.75
CA GLU A 52 -16.50 34.87 23.18
C GLU A 52 -15.68 33.65 23.61
N SER A 53 -14.42 33.89 23.99
CA SER A 53 -13.88 33.35 25.25
C SER A 53 -12.65 34.16 25.67
N GLU A 54 -12.92 35.20 26.45
CA GLU A 54 -11.91 35.88 27.25
C GLU A 54 -11.67 35.00 28.50
N GLU A 55 -10.81 33.99 28.38
CA GLU A 55 -10.30 33.26 29.54
C GLU A 55 -8.78 33.39 29.59
N GLU A 56 -8.37 34.25 30.52
CA GLU A 56 -7.04 34.40 31.08
C GLU A 56 -6.33 33.04 31.20
N SER A 57 -5.35 32.79 30.34
CA SER A 57 -4.41 31.68 30.55
C SER A 57 -3.03 32.26 30.76
N GLU A 58 -2.77 32.65 32.01
CA GLU A 58 -1.44 32.83 32.59
C GLU A 58 -0.59 31.56 32.37
N GLY A 59 0.03 31.49 31.19
CA GLY A 59 1.00 30.47 30.81
C GLY A 59 2.42 31.02 30.77
N GLU A 60 2.69 32.16 31.40
CA GLU A 60 4.04 32.40 31.86
C GLU A 60 4.31 31.37 32.94
N SER A 61 5.44 30.66 32.82
CA SER A 61 6.13 29.98 33.90
C SER A 61 5.56 30.42 35.25
N ALA A 62 4.92 29.54 36.02
CA ALA A 62 4.60 29.86 37.39
C ALA A 62 5.93 30.26 38.04
N LYS A 63 6.20 31.58 38.05
CA LYS A 63 7.42 32.19 38.54
C LYS A 63 7.35 31.81 40.00
N LYS A 64 8.07 30.75 40.38
CA LYS A 64 8.00 30.18 41.72
C LYS A 64 8.17 31.35 42.66
N LYS A 65 7.12 31.66 43.43
CA LYS A 65 7.05 32.91 44.18
C LYS A 65 8.18 32.91 45.21
N GLY A 66 9.00 33.96 45.23
CA GLY A 66 10.09 34.12 46.20
C GLY A 66 11.29 33.21 45.97
N THR A 67 11.89 32.73 47.07
CA THR A 67 13.14 31.95 47.09
C THR A 67 13.01 30.52 46.54
N GLN A 68 11.79 30.05 46.27
CA GLN A 68 11.52 28.72 45.71
C GLN A 68 12.09 28.51 44.30
N GLY A 69 12.37 29.59 43.56
CA GLY A 69 13.08 29.55 42.28
C GLY A 69 14.58 29.27 42.39
N VAL A 70 15.17 29.59 43.55
CA VAL A 70 16.62 29.46 43.82
C VAL A 70 16.96 28.08 44.40
N ILE A 71 16.00 27.42 45.05
CA ILE A 71 16.20 26.10 45.66
C ILE A 71 16.03 25.01 44.60
N GLU A 72 17.10 24.25 44.37
CA GLU A 72 17.09 23.08 43.51
C GLU A 72 16.30 21.94 44.19
N ILE A 73 15.21 21.50 43.56
CA ILE A 73 14.36 20.43 44.08
C ILE A 73 14.90 19.09 43.58
N GLU A 74 15.74 18.44 44.37
CA GLU A 74 16.25 17.07 44.11
C GLU A 74 15.25 15.99 44.55
N ASN A 75 13.98 16.09 44.14
CA ASN A 75 13.00 15.05 44.45
C ASN A 75 13.05 13.96 43.36
N PRO A 76 13.51 12.73 43.67
CA PRO A 76 13.61 11.65 42.69
C PRO A 76 12.24 11.18 42.17
N ASN A 77 11.15 11.46 42.90
CA ASN A 77 9.78 11.15 42.50
C ASN A 77 9.07 12.36 41.87
N LEU A 78 9.78 13.44 41.54
CA LEU A 78 9.17 14.59 40.89
C LEU A 78 8.65 14.19 39.51
N VAL A 79 7.32 14.19 39.35
CA VAL A 79 6.66 13.87 38.09
C VAL A 79 7.06 14.90 37.05
N LYS A 80 7.91 14.51 36.10
CA LYS A 80 8.29 15.36 34.97
C LYS A 80 7.07 15.53 34.04
N PRO A 81 6.86 16.73 33.47
CA PRO A 81 5.77 16.94 32.52
C PRO A 81 5.96 16.02 31.30
N LYS A 82 4.88 15.36 30.89
CA LYS A 82 4.88 14.41 29.76
C LYS A 82 4.89 15.11 28.40
N THR A 83 4.66 16.42 28.37
CA THR A 83 4.61 17.24 27.16
C THR A 83 5.89 18.07 27.07
N LEU A 84 6.76 17.70 26.12
CA LEU A 84 7.94 18.51 25.77
C LEU A 84 7.57 19.45 24.62
N LYS A 85 8.14 20.66 24.65
CA LYS A 85 8.02 21.60 23.52
C LYS A 85 8.85 21.08 22.35
N ALA A 86 8.37 21.28 21.13
CA ALA A 86 9.03 20.80 19.91
C ALA A 86 10.49 21.28 19.76
N LYS A 87 10.86 22.40 20.40
CA LYS A 87 12.23 22.95 20.40
C LYS A 87 13.22 22.15 21.23
N ASP A 88 12.74 21.39 22.22
CA ASP A 88 13.57 20.60 23.16
C ASP A 88 13.54 19.09 22.82
N ALA A 89 13.01 18.74 21.65
CA ALA A 89 12.94 17.35 21.20
C ALA A 89 14.27 16.90 20.58
N ASP A 90 14.99 16.01 21.26
CA ASP A 90 16.18 15.32 20.73
C ASP A 90 15.78 14.35 19.61
N LEU A 91 15.96 14.75 18.35
CA LEU A 91 15.69 13.91 17.18
C LEU A 91 16.72 12.79 16.97
N GLU A 92 17.87 12.86 17.66
CA GLU A 92 18.95 11.87 17.56
C GLU A 92 18.69 10.62 18.42
N LYS A 93 17.79 10.71 19.40
CA LYS A 93 17.37 9.54 20.19
C LYS A 93 16.36 8.76 19.37
N THR A 94 16.85 7.77 18.61
CA THR A 94 15.99 6.80 17.95
C THR A 94 15.12 6.14 19.01
N THR A 95 13.83 6.47 19.02
CA THR A 95 12.87 5.78 19.87
C THR A 95 12.93 4.31 19.49
N GLU A 96 13.30 3.49 20.46
CA GLU A 96 13.31 2.05 20.28
C GLU A 96 11.89 1.61 19.91
N LEU A 97 11.68 1.29 18.62
CA LEU A 97 10.40 0.84 18.11
C LEU A 97 9.81 -0.20 19.03
N SER A 98 8.53 -0.04 19.34
CA SER A 98 7.80 -0.96 20.21
C SER A 98 7.95 -2.39 19.69
N ARG A 99 7.93 -3.39 20.58
CA ARG A 99 8.04 -4.81 20.17
C ARG A 99 7.07 -5.15 19.04
N ARG A 100 5.86 -4.59 19.10
CA ARG A 100 4.83 -4.74 18.06
C ARG A 100 5.25 -4.15 16.72
N GLU A 101 5.82 -2.95 16.72
CA GLU A 101 6.27 -2.27 15.52
C GLU A 101 7.46 -2.99 14.88
N ARG A 102 8.37 -3.56 15.68
CA ARG A 102 9.48 -4.38 15.17
C ARG A 102 8.98 -5.62 14.44
N GLU A 103 8.06 -6.36 15.05
CA GLU A 103 7.46 -7.56 14.43
C GLU A 103 6.68 -7.23 13.16
N GLU A 104 5.96 -6.11 13.13
CA GLU A 104 5.24 -5.65 11.95
C GLU A 104 6.19 -5.29 10.80
N LEU A 105 7.27 -4.57 11.08
CA LEU A 105 8.29 -4.25 10.07
C LEU A 105 9.03 -5.50 9.58
N GLU A 106 9.33 -6.46 10.46
CA GLU A 106 9.93 -7.72 10.05
C GLU A 106 8.99 -8.53 9.15
N LYS A 107 7.70 -8.56 9.46
CA LYS A 107 6.69 -9.19 8.62
C LYS A 107 6.58 -8.53 7.25
N GLN A 108 6.60 -7.20 7.20
CA GLN A 108 6.62 -6.44 5.93
C GLN A 108 7.87 -6.77 5.12
N ARG A 109 9.05 -6.70 5.74
CA ARG A 109 10.34 -7.04 5.09
C ARG A 109 10.38 -8.48 4.59
N ALA A 110 9.82 -9.42 5.35
CA ALA A 110 9.75 -10.83 4.95
C ALA A 110 8.83 -11.01 3.72
N HIS A 111 7.68 -10.33 3.71
CA HIS A 111 6.76 -10.33 2.57
C HIS A 111 7.42 -9.70 1.33
N GLU A 112 8.05 -8.54 1.46
CA GLU A 112 8.78 -7.89 0.37
C GLU A 112 9.90 -8.78 -0.17
N ARG A 113 10.66 -9.44 0.71
CA ARG A 113 11.70 -10.38 0.30
C ARG A 113 11.10 -11.55 -0.48
N TYR A 114 9.98 -12.10 -0.04
CA TYR A 114 9.28 -13.17 -0.74
C TYR A 114 8.84 -12.72 -2.14
N MET A 115 8.19 -11.55 -2.23
CA MET A 115 7.77 -10.97 -3.51
C MET A 115 8.96 -10.72 -4.43
N ARG A 116 10.05 -10.16 -3.91
CA ARG A 116 11.29 -9.95 -4.66
C ARG A 116 11.92 -11.25 -5.16
N LEU A 117 11.88 -12.32 -4.36
CA LEU A 117 12.36 -13.64 -4.78
C LEU A 117 11.48 -14.28 -5.86
N GLN A 118 10.16 -14.06 -5.78
CA GLN A 118 9.20 -14.49 -6.79
C GLN A 118 9.45 -13.77 -8.12
N GLU A 119 9.61 -12.45 -8.09
CA GLU A 119 9.95 -11.62 -9.25
C GLU A 119 11.29 -12.02 -9.88
N GLN A 120 12.29 -12.35 -9.04
CA GLN A 120 13.57 -12.87 -9.50
C GLN A 120 13.49 -14.29 -10.07
N GLY A 121 12.35 -14.96 -9.99
CA GLY A 121 12.20 -16.33 -10.45
C GLY A 121 12.91 -17.35 -9.55
N LYS A 122 13.23 -17.01 -8.30
CA LYS A 122 14.01 -17.87 -7.40
C LYS A 122 13.13 -18.80 -6.57
N THR A 123 11.86 -18.49 -6.38
CA THR A 123 10.90 -19.40 -5.74
C THR A 123 10.64 -20.60 -6.62
N GLU A 124 10.36 -21.77 -6.03
CA GLU A 124 10.13 -23.00 -6.78
C GLU A 124 8.96 -22.88 -7.76
N GLN A 125 7.93 -22.12 -7.40
CA GLN A 125 6.80 -21.82 -8.27
C GLN A 125 7.24 -21.02 -9.48
N ALA A 126 7.97 -19.91 -9.27
CA ALA A 126 8.41 -19.07 -10.37
C ALA A 126 9.43 -19.79 -11.27
N LYS A 127 10.29 -20.66 -10.72
CA LYS A 127 11.17 -21.54 -11.51
C LYS A 127 10.37 -22.45 -12.45
N LYS A 128 9.36 -23.14 -11.92
CA LYS A 128 8.47 -24.01 -12.73
C LYS A 128 7.75 -23.23 -13.82
N ASP A 129 7.27 -22.02 -13.51
CA ASP A 129 6.62 -21.16 -14.50
C ASP A 129 7.59 -20.71 -15.59
N LEU A 130 8.82 -20.34 -15.23
CA LEU A 130 9.88 -20.02 -16.19
C LEU A 130 10.25 -21.22 -17.06
N GLU A 131 10.41 -22.41 -16.47
CA GLU A 131 10.67 -23.65 -17.20
C GLU A 131 9.53 -23.96 -18.19
N ARG A 132 8.28 -23.82 -17.76
CA ARG A 132 7.11 -23.98 -18.64
C ARG A 132 7.15 -22.98 -19.80
N LEU A 133 7.47 -21.72 -19.54
CA LEU A 133 7.59 -20.69 -20.58
C LEU A 133 8.75 -20.99 -21.54
N GLN A 134 9.89 -21.49 -21.03
CA GLN A 134 11.03 -21.91 -21.84
C GLN A 134 10.66 -23.06 -22.77
N LEU A 135 9.95 -24.07 -22.28
CA LEU A 135 9.46 -25.20 -23.09
C LEU A 135 8.54 -24.72 -24.21
N ILE A 136 7.61 -23.79 -23.93
CA ILE A 136 6.75 -23.20 -24.97
C ILE A 136 7.57 -22.41 -25.99
N ARG A 137 8.58 -21.64 -25.55
CA ARG A 137 9.48 -20.92 -26.46
C ARG A 137 10.25 -21.87 -27.36
N GLN A 138 10.76 -22.98 -26.81
CA GLN A 138 11.44 -24.03 -27.57
C GLN A 138 10.52 -24.66 -28.61
N GLN A 139 9.31 -25.08 -28.21
CA GLN A 139 8.33 -25.64 -29.15
C GLN A 139 7.98 -24.67 -30.28
N ARG A 140 7.84 -23.38 -29.98
CA ARG A 140 7.59 -22.35 -31.00
C ARG A 140 8.78 -22.16 -31.93
N ALA A 141 10.00 -22.13 -31.40
CA ALA A 141 11.22 -21.99 -32.18
C ALA A 141 11.44 -23.22 -33.08
N GLU A 142 11.24 -24.43 -32.57
CA GLU A 142 11.31 -25.67 -33.35
C GLU A 142 10.24 -25.72 -34.44
N ALA A 143 9.00 -25.31 -34.14
CA ALA A 143 7.94 -25.24 -35.15
C ALA A 143 8.25 -24.18 -36.24
N ALA A 144 8.85 -23.05 -35.87
CA ALA A 144 9.30 -22.04 -36.84
C ALA A 144 10.42 -22.59 -37.73
N LYS A 145 11.45 -23.20 -37.14
CA LYS A 145 12.55 -23.85 -37.88
C LYS A 145 12.06 -24.93 -38.83
N LYS A 146 11.18 -25.83 -38.38
CA LYS A 146 10.56 -26.87 -39.24
C LYS A 146 9.79 -26.26 -40.41
N ARG A 147 9.08 -25.16 -40.21
CA ARG A 147 8.37 -24.44 -41.28
C ARG A 147 9.33 -23.77 -42.26
N GLU A 148 10.44 -23.22 -41.79
CA GLU A 148 11.48 -22.62 -42.65
C GLU A 148 12.17 -23.70 -43.49
N GLU A 149 12.60 -24.81 -42.87
CA GLU A 149 13.20 -25.96 -43.56
C GLU A 149 12.26 -26.56 -44.62
N GLU A 150 10.97 -26.68 -44.30
CA GLU A 150 9.98 -27.17 -45.27
C GLU A 150 9.79 -26.18 -46.43
N LYS A 151 9.79 -24.86 -46.16
CA LYS A 151 9.72 -23.84 -47.21
C LYS A 151 10.96 -23.88 -48.11
N THR A 152 12.15 -23.93 -47.53
CA THR A 152 13.40 -24.01 -48.32
C THR A 152 13.47 -25.30 -49.13
N ALA A 153 13.06 -26.44 -48.58
CA ALA A 153 13.01 -27.70 -49.32
C ALA A 153 11.98 -27.66 -50.46
N ARG A 154 10.82 -27.03 -50.24
CA ARG A 154 9.81 -26.82 -51.29
C ARG A 154 10.32 -25.87 -52.38
N GLU A 155 11.08 -24.83 -52.03
CA GLU A 155 11.70 -23.91 -52.98
C GLU A 155 12.81 -24.57 -53.80
N GLN A 156 13.69 -25.36 -53.15
CA GLN A 156 14.70 -26.16 -53.83
C GLN A 156 14.07 -27.14 -54.82
N LYS A 157 13.04 -27.89 -54.41
CA LYS A 157 12.29 -28.80 -55.31
C LYS A 157 11.65 -28.05 -56.49
N LYS A 158 11.11 -26.85 -56.26
CA LYS A 158 10.56 -26.01 -57.34
C LYS A 158 11.64 -25.48 -58.28
N ALA A 159 12.82 -25.17 -57.76
CA ALA A 159 13.97 -24.72 -58.55
C ALA A 159 14.56 -25.85 -59.38
N GLU A 160 14.69 -27.06 -58.82
CA GLU A 160 15.10 -28.28 -59.53
C GLU A 160 14.09 -28.65 -60.62
N ALA A 161 12.78 -28.56 -60.35
CA ALA A 161 11.74 -28.86 -61.35
C ALA A 161 11.64 -27.82 -62.49
N ARG A 162 12.26 -26.64 -62.35
CA ARG A 162 12.31 -25.60 -63.38
C ARG A 162 13.58 -25.65 -64.24
N LYS A 163 14.54 -26.51 -63.88
CA LYS A 163 15.81 -26.68 -64.57
C LYS A 163 15.74 -27.88 -65.51
#